data_AF-A0A2E1E0F8-F1
#
_entry.id   AF-A0A2E1E0F8-F1
#
_cell.length_a   1.000
_cell.length_b   1.000
_cell.length_c   1.000
_cell.angle_alpha   90.00
_cell.angle_beta   90.00
_cell.angle_gamma   90.00
#
_symmetry.space_group_name_H-M   'P 1'
#
loop_
_entity.id
_entity.type
_entity.pdbx_description
1 polymer ?
#
loop_
_entity_poly.entity_id
_entity_poly.type
_entity_poly.pdbx_seq_one_letter_code
_entity_poly.pdbx_strand_id
1 'polypeptide(L)'
;NEIERKNCFNLKLTSLIYSNINLDDILVSKKLNDTVFLSLLVDEQGKLSLLSLGNAKNITNEIPNIELIIKNSLNNISSLYPATKTNFGIPVSTKFQLPLILKSN
;
A
#
# COMPACT_ATOMS: atom_id res chain seq x y z
N ASN A 1 2.28 22.76 5.46
CA ASN A 1 3.17 22.40 4.34
C ASN A 1 2.56 21.19 3.60
N GLU A 2 2.47 21.20 2.27
CA GLU A 2 1.86 20.11 1.48
C GLU A 2 2.69 18.82 1.54
N ILE A 3 4.02 18.96 1.50
CA ILE A 3 4.97 17.84 1.53
C ILE A 3 4.85 17.07 2.86
N GLU A 4 4.80 17.78 3.99
CA GLU A 4 4.64 17.17 5.32
C GLU A 4 3.32 16.40 5.45
N ARG A 5 2.22 16.93 4.93
CA ARG A 5 0.92 16.25 4.92
C ARG A 5 0.97 14.95 4.13
N LYS A 6 1.57 14.99 2.93
CA LYS A 6 1.74 13.81 2.08
C LYS A 6 2.62 12.76 2.76
N ASN A 7 3.72 13.18 3.38
CA ASN A 7 4.62 12.30 4.10
C ASN A 7 3.94 11.67 5.32
N CYS A 8 3.21 12.46 6.11
CA CYS A 8 2.45 11.96 7.25
C CYS A 8 1.41 10.91 6.82
N PHE A 9 0.67 11.19 5.75
CA PHE A 9 -0.28 10.25 5.17
C PHE A 9 0.40 8.95 4.73
N ASN A 10 1.49 9.05 3.95
CA ASN A 10 2.23 7.89 3.48
C ASN A 10 2.78 7.06 4.64
N LEU A 11 3.40 7.69 5.64
CA LEU A 11 3.95 7.00 6.81
C LEU A 11 2.86 6.29 7.61
N LYS A 12 1.71 6.95 7.84
CA LYS A 12 0.60 6.33 8.56
C LYS A 12 0.05 5.13 7.80
N LEU A 13 -0.15 5.27 6.49
CA LEU A 13 -0.67 4.19 5.65
C LEU A 13 0.30 3.01 5.57
N THR A 14 1.59 3.30 5.35
CA THR A 14 2.65 2.29 5.34
C THR A 14 2.71 1.54 6.68
N SER A 15 2.59 2.24 7.81
CA SER A 15 2.56 1.61 9.14
C SER A 15 1.36 0.67 9.31
N LEU A 16 0.18 1.05 8.83
CA LEU A 16 -1.02 0.19 8.87
C LEU A 16 -0.86 -1.04 7.97
N ILE A 17 -0.25 -0.86 6.80
CA ILE A 17 0.04 -1.97 5.90
C ILE A 17 0.97 -2.97 6.58
N TYR A 18 2.07 -2.52 7.21
CA TYR A 18 2.99 -3.40 7.92
C TYR A 18 2.34 -4.08 9.12
N SER A 19 1.50 -3.40 9.90
CA SER A 19 0.81 -4.04 11.03
C SER A 19 -0.15 -5.15 10.60
N ASN A 20 -0.58 -5.13 9.33
CA ASN A 20 -1.49 -6.11 8.74
C ASN A 20 -0.78 -7.12 7.83
N ILE A 21 0.56 -7.09 7.76
CA ILE A 21 1.38 -8.05 7.03
C ILE A 21 2.19 -8.85 8.05
N ASN A 22 2.15 -10.18 7.96
CA ASN A 22 3.12 -11.05 8.62
C ASN A 22 4.05 -11.67 7.56
N LEU A 23 5.33 -11.31 7.58
CA LEU A 23 6.37 -11.91 6.74
C LEU A 23 7.33 -12.82 7.53
N ASP A 24 7.19 -12.91 8.86
CA ASP A 24 8.18 -13.58 9.72
C ASP A 24 8.25 -15.09 9.45
N ASP A 25 7.12 -15.68 9.05
CA ASP A 25 7.02 -17.10 8.70
C ASP A 25 7.40 -17.41 7.24
N ILE A 26 7.78 -16.39 6.45
CA ILE A 26 8.09 -16.55 5.03
C ILE A 26 9.58 -16.83 4.87
N LEU A 27 9.89 -18.06 4.46
CA LEU A 27 11.24 -18.47 4.11
C LEU A 27 11.62 -17.88 2.75
N VAL A 28 12.62 -17.01 2.76
CA VAL A 28 13.23 -16.46 1.54
C VAL A 28 14.60 -17.08 1.31
N SER A 29 14.96 -17.31 0.05
CA SER A 29 16.25 -17.89 -0.32
C SER A 29 17.39 -16.85 -0.27
N LYS A 30 17.04 -15.58 -0.45
CA LYS A 30 17.96 -14.44 -0.39
C LYS A 30 17.40 -13.36 0.53
N LYS A 31 18.32 -12.67 1.21
CA LYS A 31 17.96 -11.50 2.02
C LYS A 31 17.25 -10.46 1.16
N LEU A 32 16.02 -10.11 1.54
CA LEU A 32 15.23 -9.08 0.88
C LEU A 32 15.48 -7.72 1.53
N ASN A 33 15.72 -6.71 0.70
CA ASN A 33 15.71 -5.30 1.07
C ASN A 33 15.45 -4.49 -0.20
N ASP A 34 14.22 -4.55 -0.70
CA ASP A 34 13.82 -3.90 -1.95
C ASP A 34 12.58 -3.02 -1.71
N THR A 35 12.31 -2.11 -2.64
CA THR A 35 11.14 -1.23 -2.59
C THR A 35 10.19 -1.60 -3.71
N VAL A 36 8.96 -1.97 -3.35
CA VAL A 36 7.86 -2.13 -4.31
C VAL A 36 7.02 -0.87 -4.35
N PHE A 37 6.41 -0.59 -5.50
CA PHE A 37 5.55 0.56 -5.68
C PHE A 37 4.09 0.10 -5.78
N LEU A 38 3.30 0.40 -4.77
CA LEU A 38 1.87 0.07 -4.77
C LEU A 38 1.12 1.14 -5.56
N SER A 39 0.46 0.75 -6.65
CA SER A 39 -0.55 1.61 -7.27
C SER A 39 -1.87 1.37 -6.56
N LEU A 40 -2.36 2.38 -5.83
CA LEU A 40 -3.52 2.27 -4.95
C LEU A 40 -4.68 3.11 -5.48
N LEU A 41 -5.90 2.63 -5.21
CA LEU A 41 -7.14 3.35 -5.43
C LEU A 41 -7.89 3.47 -4.10
N VAL A 42 -8.28 4.69 -3.76
CA VAL A 42 -9.34 4.96 -2.78
C VAL A 42 -10.55 5.36 -3.58
N ASP A 43 -11.63 4.58 -3.50
CA ASP A 43 -12.87 4.91 -4.22
C ASP A 43 -13.66 6.03 -3.54
N GLU A 44 -14.77 6.46 -4.15
CA GLU A 44 -15.64 7.50 -3.60
C GLU A 44 -16.31 7.13 -2.26
N GLN A 45 -16.28 5.86 -1.86
CA GLN A 45 -16.78 5.36 -0.57
C GLN A 45 -15.66 5.25 0.47
N GLY A 46 -14.41 5.54 0.08
CA GLY A 46 -13.24 5.45 0.95
C GLY A 46 -12.57 4.08 0.99
N LYS A 47 -13.00 3.12 0.17
CA LYS A 47 -12.42 1.78 0.16
C LYS A 47 -11.07 1.80 -0.54
N LEU A 48 -10.05 1.28 0.14
CA LEU A 48 -8.71 1.15 -0.38
C LEU A 48 -8.54 -0.18 -1.14
N SER A 49 -7.87 -0.13 -2.29
CA SER A 49 -7.60 -1.32 -3.10
C SER A 49 -6.25 -1.22 -3.83
N LEU A 50 -5.64 -2.37 -4.10
CA LEU A 50 -4.42 -2.49 -4.91
C LEU A 50 -4.79 -2.62 -6.39
N LEU A 51 -4.29 -1.72 -7.23
CA LEU A 51 -4.41 -1.78 -8.68
C LEU A 51 -3.28 -2.59 -9.31
N SER A 52 -2.05 -2.37 -8.87
CA SER A 52 -0.87 -3.07 -9.38
C SER A 52 0.33 -2.93 -8.45
N LEU A 53 1.30 -3.82 -8.63
CA LEU A 53 2.57 -3.82 -7.91
C LEU A 53 3.73 -3.56 -8.88
N GLY A 54 4.40 -2.42 -8.72
CA GLY A 54 5.61 -2.07 -9.46
C GLY A 54 6.88 -2.55 -8.77
N ASN A 55 7.95 -2.76 -9.55
CA ASN A 55 9.24 -3.28 -9.09
C ASN A 55 9.15 -4.61 -8.29
N ALA A 56 8.21 -5.48 -8.67
CA ALA A 56 7.89 -6.67 -7.89
C ALA A 56 8.74 -7.90 -8.24
N LYS A 57 9.44 -7.94 -9.38
CA LYS A 57 10.01 -9.17 -9.94
C LYS A 57 10.89 -9.95 -8.95
N ASN A 58 11.81 -9.26 -8.28
CA ASN A 58 12.70 -9.88 -7.30
C ASN A 58 11.91 -10.39 -6.09
N ILE A 59 10.96 -9.59 -5.60
CA ILE A 59 10.12 -9.93 -4.46
C ILE A 59 9.21 -11.10 -4.78
N THR A 60 8.59 -11.14 -5.97
CA THR A 60 7.71 -12.24 -6.38
C THR A 60 8.48 -13.55 -6.57
N ASN A 61 9.76 -13.51 -6.91
CA ASN A 61 10.59 -14.72 -6.96
C ASN A 61 10.82 -15.32 -5.57
N GLU A 62 10.99 -14.49 -4.54
CA GLU A 62 11.19 -14.95 -3.16
C GLU A 62 9.87 -15.16 -2.40
N ILE A 63 8.85 -14.38 -2.71
CA ILE A 63 7.51 -14.39 -2.09
C ILE A 63 6.46 -14.37 -3.20
N PRO A 64 6.16 -15.52 -3.84
CA PRO A 64 5.24 -15.60 -4.97
C PRO A 64 3.83 -15.06 -4.70
N ASN A 65 3.38 -15.12 -3.45
CA ASN A 65 2.06 -14.66 -3.01
C ASN A 65 2.07 -13.22 -2.46
N ILE A 66 3.15 -12.44 -2.64
CA ILE A 66 3.27 -11.10 -2.06
C ILE A 66 2.11 -10.17 -2.41
N GLU A 67 1.61 -10.23 -3.64
CA GLU A 67 0.50 -9.37 -4.07
C GLU A 67 -0.78 -9.70 -3.30
N LEU A 68 -1.04 -10.98 -3.04
CA LEU A 68 -2.17 -11.43 -2.23
C LEU A 68 -2.02 -11.00 -0.76
N ILE A 69 -0.81 -11.12 -0.20
CA ILE A 69 -0.51 -10.67 1.16
C ILE A 69 -0.79 -9.17 1.30
N ILE A 70 -0.30 -8.35 0.36
CA ILE A 70 -0.55 -6.90 0.35
C ILE A 70 -2.05 -6.63 0.19
N LYS A 71 -2.75 -7.30 -0.74
CA LYS A 71 -4.20 -7.13 -0.92
C LYS A 71 -4.98 -7.42 0.38
N ASN A 72 -4.64 -8.49 1.08
CA ASN A 72 -5.27 -8.85 2.35
C ASN A 72 -4.97 -7.81 3.44
N SER A 73 -3.75 -7.30 3.49
CA SER A 73 -3.37 -6.22 4.42
C SER A 73 -4.21 -4.96 4.22
N LEU A 74 -4.46 -4.57 2.96
CA LEU A 74 -5.29 -3.42 2.62
C LEU A 74 -6.77 -3.62 2.97
N ASN A 75 -7.30 -4.83 2.83
CA ASN A 75 -8.69 -5.15 3.19
C ASN A 75 -8.98 -4.98 4.68
N ASN A 76 -7.95 -5.06 5.53
CA ASN A 76 -8.05 -4.87 6.98
C ASN A 76 -7.94 -3.40 7.41
N ILE A 77 -7.72 -2.48 6.47
CA ILE A 77 -7.67 -1.05 6.74
C ILE A 77 -9.11 -0.50 6.66
N SER A 78 -9.53 0.22 7.71
CA SER A 78 -10.82 0.91 7.73
C SER A 78 -10.94 1.89 6.56
N SER A 79 -12.17 2.20 6.15
CA SER A 79 -12.42 3.18 5.09
C SER A 79 -11.70 4.51 5.37
N LEU A 80 -11.06 5.04 4.33
CA LEU A 80 -10.39 6.33 4.34
C LEU A 80 -11.39 7.43 3.98
N TYR A 81 -11.11 8.67 4.34
CA TYR A 81 -11.87 9.79 3.81
C TYR A 81 -11.52 10.00 2.34
N PRO A 82 -12.48 9.86 1.41
CA PRO A 82 -12.22 10.08 -0.01
C PRO A 82 -11.89 11.55 -0.27
N ALA A 83 -11.11 11.81 -1.32
CA ALA A 83 -10.89 13.18 -1.76
C ALA A 83 -12.22 13.80 -2.22
N THR A 84 -12.35 15.11 -2.09
CA THR A 84 -13.57 15.82 -2.47
C THR A 84 -13.29 16.72 -3.67
N LYS A 85 -14.15 16.67 -4.69
CA LYS A 85 -14.17 17.66 -5.77
C LYS A 85 -14.66 18.98 -5.18
N THR A 86 -13.72 19.86 -4.83
CA THR A 86 -13.93 21.07 -4.02
C THR A 86 -15.07 21.96 -4.50
N ASN A 87 -15.24 22.12 -5.82
CA ASN A 87 -16.30 22.97 -6.39
C ASN A 87 -17.73 22.40 -6.24
N PHE A 88 -17.88 21.11 -5.95
CA PHE A 88 -19.19 20.44 -5.91
C PHE A 88 -19.44 19.69 -4.60
N GLY A 89 -18.43 19.55 -3.72
CA GLY A 89 -18.57 18.80 -2.47
C GLY A 89 -18.75 17.28 -2.65
N ILE A 90 -18.47 16.76 -3.85
CA ILE A 90 -18.72 15.35 -4.19
C ILE A 90 -17.45 14.53 -3.94
N PRO A 91 -17.54 13.39 -3.22
CA PRO A 91 -16.45 12.44 -3.09
C PRO A 91 -15.97 11.92 -4.45
N VAL A 92 -14.67 11.77 -4.62
CA VAL A 92 -14.07 11.26 -5.86
C VAL A 92 -13.02 10.19 -5.57
N SER A 93 -13.00 9.21 -6.46
CA SER A 93 -11.95 8.21 -6.53
C SER A 93 -10.57 8.85 -6.72
N THR A 94 -9.58 8.43 -5.95
CA THR A 94 -8.20 8.93 -5.99
C THR A 94 -7.22 7.79 -6.24
N LYS A 95 -6.34 7.97 -7.23
CA LYS A 95 -5.22 7.06 -7.50
C LYS A 95 -3.91 7.68 -7.03
N PHE A 96 -3.07 6.90 -6.36
CA PHE A 96 -1.76 7.34 -5.94
C PHE A 96 -0.79 6.16 -5.86
N GLN A 97 0.51 6.49 -5.83
CA GLN A 97 1.58 5.51 -5.69
C GLN A 97 2.19 5.60 -4.28
N LEU A 98 2.32 4.46 -3.61
CA LEU A 98 2.95 4.34 -2.29
C LEU A 98 4.20 3.44 -2.40
N PRO A 99 5.41 3.95 -2.12
CA PRO A 99 6.58 3.09 -1.97
C PRO A 99 6.48 2.29 -0.67
N LEU A 100 6.72 0.98 -0.75
CA LEU A 100 6.74 0.07 0.38
C LEU A 100 8.07 -0.69 0.38
N ILE A 101 8.85 -0.57 1.46
CA ILE A 101 10.13 -1.27 1.60
C ILE A 101 9.85 -2.66 2.18
N LEU A 102 10.21 -3.72 1.48
CA LEU A 102 10.06 -5.08 1.98
C LEU A 102 11.43 -5.60 2.40
N LYS A 103 11.53 -5.98 3.68
CA LYS A 103 12.74 -6.53 4.27
C LYS A 103 12.43 -7.91 4.83
N SER A 104 13.28 -8.88 4.51
CA SER A 104 13.31 -10.13 5.25
C SER A 104 14.20 -9.96 6.48
N ASN A 105 13.98 -10.81 7.48
CA ASN A 105 14.96 -11.01 8.55
C ASN A 105 16.30 -11.52 8.00
#